data_AF-A0A2S6AZ43-F1
#
_entry.id   AF-A0A2S6AZ43-F1
#
_cell.length_a   1.000
_cell.length_b   1.000
_cell.length_c   1.000
_cell.angle_alpha   90.00
_cell.angle_beta   90.00
_cell.angle_gamma   90.00
#
_symmetry.space_group_name_H-M   'P 1'
#
loop_
_entity.id
_entity.type
_entity.pdbx_description
1 polymer ?
#
loop_
_entity_poly.entity_id
_entity_poly.type
_entity_poly.pdbx_seq_one_letter_code
_entity_poly.pdbx_strand_id
1 'polypeptide(L)'
;AIKEIKKDMQTARPMDRLLCGDVGYGKTEVAVRAAFKSAIEGKQVAILVPTTILAQQHYETFRERFSGFPFNVQVLSRFRSKKDQTATMKGL
;
A
#
# COMPACT_ATOMS: atom_id res chain seq x y z
N ALA A 1 8.14 -12.98 -9.30
CA ALA A 1 7.24 -12.01 -8.61
C ALA A 1 7.74 -10.55 -8.61
N ILE A 2 8.66 -10.12 -7.73
CA ILE A 2 9.01 -8.68 -7.60
C ILE A 2 9.52 -8.06 -8.92
N LYS A 3 10.48 -8.71 -9.59
CA LYS A 3 11.05 -8.22 -10.86
C LYS A 3 10.00 -8.12 -11.96
N GLU A 4 9.11 -9.11 -12.05
CA GLU A 4 8.00 -9.12 -13.02
C GLU A 4 7.01 -8.00 -12.75
N ILE A 5 6.55 -7.83 -11.50
CA ILE A 5 5.63 -6.74 -11.12
C ILE A 5 6.26 -5.39 -11.43
N LYS A 6 7.53 -5.18 -11.07
CA LYS A 6 8.24 -3.94 -11.43
C LYS A 6 8.26 -3.72 -12.93
N LYS A 7 8.53 -4.75 -13.73
CA LYS A 7 8.54 -4.68 -15.20
C LYS A 7 7.16 -4.30 -15.72
N ASP A 8 6.10 -4.95 -15.25
CA ASP A 8 4.71 -4.66 -15.67
C ASP A 8 4.33 -3.20 -15.34
N MET A 9 4.69 -2.71 -14.15
CA MET A 9 4.50 -1.31 -13.72
C MET A 9 5.28 -0.27 -14.55
N GLN A 10 6.26 -0.69 -15.35
CA GLN A 10 7.07 0.19 -16.21
C GLN A 10 6.61 0.16 -17.67
N THR A 11 5.64 -0.70 -18.01
CA THR A 11 5.07 -0.72 -19.36
C THR A 11 4.00 0.35 -19.54
N ALA A 12 3.75 0.76 -20.79
CA ALA A 12 2.69 1.71 -21.11
C ALA A 12 1.27 1.13 -20.88
N ARG A 13 1.15 -0.20 -20.87
CA ARG A 13 -0.12 -0.88 -20.58
C ARG A 13 -0.35 -0.89 -19.07
N PRO A 14 -1.56 -0.56 -18.58
CA PRO A 14 -1.89 -0.73 -17.17
C PRO A 14 -1.64 -2.17 -16.69
N MET A 15 -0.94 -2.30 -15.56
CA MET A 15 -0.72 -3.60 -14.92
C MET A 15 -2.04 -4.12 -14.34
N ASP A 16 -2.42 -5.33 -14.73
CA ASP A 16 -3.50 -6.11 -14.13
C ASP A 16 -2.96 -7.50 -13.83
N ARG A 17 -2.72 -7.80 -12.54
CA ARG A 17 -2.01 -9.01 -12.12
C ARG A 17 -2.56 -9.55 -10.80
N LEU A 18 -2.84 -10.84 -10.78
CA LEU A 18 -3.11 -11.62 -9.57
C LEU A 18 -1.83 -12.26 -9.04
N LEU A 19 -1.48 -12.00 -7.79
CA LEU A 19 -0.38 -12.65 -7.09
C LEU A 19 -0.93 -13.69 -6.11
N CYS A 20 -0.91 -14.96 -6.51
CA CYS A 20 -1.28 -16.09 -5.65
C CYS A 20 -0.10 -16.57 -4.80
N GLY A 21 -0.39 -17.09 -3.62
CA GLY A 21 0.57 -17.73 -2.73
C GLY A 21 -0.05 -17.92 -1.34
N ASP A 22 0.46 -18.88 -0.58
CA ASP A 22 -0.10 -19.19 0.74
C ASP A 22 0.12 -18.08 1.75
N VAL A 23 -0.56 -18.18 2.89
CA VAL A 23 -0.34 -17.28 4.03
C VAL A 23 1.13 -17.38 4.46
N GLY A 24 1.77 -16.23 4.70
CA GLY A 24 3.18 -16.17 5.11
C GLY A 24 4.21 -16.09 3.98
N TYR A 25 3.84 -16.29 2.71
CA TYR A 25 4.78 -16.27 1.57
C TYR A 25 5.25 -14.86 1.13
N GLY A 26 5.09 -13.85 1.99
CA GLY A 26 5.62 -12.51 1.72
C GLY A 26 4.87 -11.69 0.66
N LYS A 27 3.59 -11.98 0.39
CA LYS A 27 2.77 -11.15 -0.55
C LYS A 27 2.78 -9.67 -0.16
N THR A 28 2.75 -9.37 1.13
CA THR A 28 2.85 -8.02 1.67
C THR A 28 4.17 -7.35 1.29
N GLU A 29 5.30 -8.08 1.28
CA GLU A 29 6.60 -7.52 0.87
C GLU A 29 6.58 -7.07 -0.60
N VAL A 30 5.93 -7.86 -1.46
CA VAL A 30 5.78 -7.53 -2.87
C VAL A 30 4.94 -6.26 -3.05
N ALA A 31 3.84 -6.14 -2.30
CA ALA A 31 3.00 -4.95 -2.29
C ALA A 31 3.74 -3.70 -1.76
N VAL A 32 4.50 -3.83 -0.67
CA VAL A 32 5.32 -2.74 -0.10
C VAL A 32 6.33 -2.21 -1.12
N ARG A 33 7.03 -3.09 -1.85
CA ARG A 33 8.00 -2.66 -2.87
C ARG A 33 7.35 -2.01 -4.09
N ALA A 34 6.19 -2.51 -4.51
CA ALA A 34 5.41 -1.89 -5.58
C ALA A 34 4.92 -0.50 -5.17
N ALA A 35 4.37 -0.37 -3.96
CA ALA A 35 3.94 0.91 -3.41
C ALA A 35 5.11 1.91 -3.29
N PHE A 36 6.26 1.46 -2.79
CA PHE A 36 7.46 2.28 -2.70
C PHE A 36 7.88 2.82 -4.06
N LYS A 37 7.94 1.97 -5.10
CA LYS A 37 8.26 2.37 -6.48
C LYS A 37 7.30 3.47 -6.98
N SER A 38 6.00 3.31 -6.75
CA SER A 38 5.02 4.32 -7.16
C SER A 38 5.19 5.63 -6.38
N ALA A 39 5.40 5.53 -5.07
CA ALA A 39 5.53 6.70 -4.19
C ALA A 39 6.79 7.53 -4.48
N ILE A 40 7.95 6.90 -4.75
CA ILE A 40 9.17 7.64 -5.15
C ILE A 40 9.00 8.36 -6.50
N GLU A 41 8.09 7.91 -7.35
CA GLU A 41 7.74 8.56 -8.62
C GLU A 41 6.67 9.66 -8.42
N GLY A 42 6.35 10.03 -7.17
CA GLY A 42 5.38 11.07 -6.84
C GLY A 42 3.92 10.66 -7.04
N LYS A 43 3.63 9.36 -7.18
CA LYS A 43 2.26 8.85 -7.36
C LYS A 43 1.67 8.40 -6.03
N GLN A 44 0.37 8.65 -5.84
CA GLN A 44 -0.38 8.10 -4.71
C GLN A 44 -0.61 6.59 -4.86
N VAL A 45 -0.71 5.89 -3.73
CA VAL A 45 -0.95 4.44 -3.67
C VAL A 45 -2.11 4.17 -2.72
N ALA A 46 -3.09 3.40 -3.19
CA ALA A 46 -4.19 2.90 -2.38
C ALA A 46 -4.04 1.40 -2.13
N ILE A 47 -4.31 0.97 -0.90
CA ILE A 47 -4.34 -0.46 -0.52
C ILE A 47 -5.71 -0.75 0.08
N LEU A 48 -6.48 -1.57 -0.64
CA LEU A 48 -7.80 -2.01 -0.21
C LEU A 48 -7.68 -3.39 0.46
N VAL A 49 -8.36 -3.54 1.59
CA VAL A 49 -8.34 -4.75 2.42
C VAL A 49 -9.75 -5.08 2.90
N PRO A 50 -10.06 -6.36 3.19
CA PRO A 50 -11.43 -6.77 3.48
C PRO A 50 -11.89 -6.46 4.91
N THR A 51 -10.98 -6.21 5.85
CA THR A 51 -11.34 -5.99 7.27
C THR A 51 -10.56 -4.85 7.90
N THR A 52 -11.18 -4.22 8.91
CA THR A 52 -10.57 -3.14 9.69
C THR A 52 -9.28 -3.58 10.41
N ILE A 53 -9.21 -4.84 10.85
CA ILE A 53 -8.01 -5.40 11.50
C ILE A 53 -6.86 -5.48 10.50
N LEU A 54 -7.10 -6.01 9.30
CA LEU A 54 -6.07 -6.05 8.25
C LEU A 54 -5.64 -4.64 7.84
N ALA A 55 -6.55 -3.67 7.80
CA ALA A 55 -6.20 -2.28 7.51
C ALA A 55 -5.20 -1.72 8.52
N GLN A 56 -5.41 -2.00 9.81
CA GLN A 56 -4.49 -1.58 10.86
C GLN A 56 -3.13 -2.31 10.77
N GLN A 57 -3.13 -3.63 10.54
CA GLN A 57 -1.89 -4.40 10.38
C GLN A 57 -1.04 -3.93 9.19
N HIS A 58 -1.69 -3.69 8.04
CA HIS A 58 -1.01 -3.13 6.88
C HIS A 58 -0.53 -1.71 7.14
N TYR A 59 -1.33 -0.86 7.79
CA TYR A 59 -0.92 0.49 8.17
C TYR A 59 0.37 0.50 9.01
N GLU A 60 0.45 -0.35 10.05
CA GLU A 60 1.64 -0.46 10.90
C GLU A 60 2.86 -0.94 10.11
N THR A 61 2.69 -2.00 9.31
CA THR A 61 3.75 -2.54 8.45
C THR A 61 4.28 -1.48 7.49
N PHE A 62 3.40 -0.76 6.80
CA PHE A 62 3.79 0.26 5.83
C PHE A 62 4.47 1.45 6.51
N ARG A 63 3.94 1.90 7.66
CA ARG A 63 4.54 3.00 8.44
C ARG A 63 5.94 2.64 8.93
N GLU A 64 6.15 1.43 9.42
CA GLU A 64 7.46 0.95 9.85
C GLU A 64 8.43 0.88 8.67
N ARG A 65 8.01 0.26 7.57
CA ARG A 65 8.84 0.06 6.37
C ARG A 65 9.20 1.35 5.65
N PHE A 66 8.39 2.40 5.81
CA PHE A 66 8.62 3.71 5.21
C PHE A 66 9.12 4.77 6.20
N SER A 67 9.46 4.41 7.43
CA SER A 67 9.89 5.34 8.50
C SER A 67 11.09 6.22 8.14
N GLY A 68 11.97 5.77 7.24
CA GLY A 68 13.12 6.54 6.75
C GLY A 68 12.86 7.40 5.51
N PHE A 69 11.61 7.49 5.05
CA PHE A 69 11.24 8.17 3.80
C PHE A 69 10.18 9.24 4.06
N PRO A 70 10.12 10.32 3.25
CA PRO A 70 9.17 11.40 3.43
C PRO A 70 7.77 11.03 2.90
N PHE A 71 7.29 9.81 3.19
CA PHE A 71 5.98 9.33 2.77
C PHE A 71 4.97 9.47 3.90
N ASN A 72 3.85 10.12 3.60
CA ASN A 72 2.71 10.17 4.50
C ASN A 72 1.85 8.91 4.31
N VAL A 73 1.92 7.98 5.27
CA VAL A 73 1.06 6.80 5.30
C VAL A 73 -0.14 7.11 6.19
N GLN A 74 -1.35 6.95 5.66
CA GLN A 74 -2.61 7.13 6.38
C GLN A 74 -3.48 5.88 6.24
N VAL A 75 -4.42 5.69 7.17
CA VAL A 75 -5.40 4.60 7.11
C VAL A 75 -6.81 5.13 7.27
N LEU A 76 -7.70 4.68 6.39
CA LEU A 76 -9.13 4.95 6.47
C LEU A 76 -9.84 3.67 6.89
N SER A 77 -10.38 3.63 8.11
CA SER A 77 -11.04 2.45 8.64
C SER A 77 -12.03 2.80 9.74
N ARG A 78 -12.90 1.85 10.11
CA ARG A 78 -13.89 2.01 11.19
C ARG A 78 -13.27 2.27 12.58
N PHE A 79 -11.98 1.98 12.77
CA PHE A 79 -11.29 2.26 14.04
C PHE A 79 -10.79 3.70 14.16
N ARG A 80 -10.84 4.50 13.09
CA ARG A 80 -10.46 5.91 13.11
C ARG A 80 -11.65 6.79 13.48
N SER A 81 -11.39 7.87 14.22
CA SER A 81 -12.43 8.85 14.52
C SER A 81 -12.94 9.52 13.24
N LYS A 82 -14.18 10.04 13.24
CA LYS A 82 -14.71 10.78 12.08
C LYS A 82 -13.82 11.96 11.67
N LYS A 83 -13.18 12.61 12.66
CA LYS A 83 -12.23 13.70 12.45
C LYS A 83 -11.00 13.21 11.66
N ASP A 84 -10.40 12.11 12.10
CA ASP A 84 -9.22 11.53 11.44
C ASP A 84 -9.56 11.04 10.03
N GLN A 85 -10.70 10.38 9.86
CA GLN A 85 -11.17 9.93 8.53
C GLN A 85 -11.33 11.12 7.57
N THR A 86 -11.93 12.22 8.04
CA THR A 86 -12.10 13.44 7.25
C THR A 86 -10.76 14.08 6.91
N ALA A 87 -9.81 14.09 7.86
CA ALA A 87 -8.47 14.61 7.62
C ALA A 87 -7.72 13.78 6.57
N THR A 88 -7.78 12.44 6.66
CA THR A 88 -7.22 11.53 5.66
C THR A 88 -7.80 11.77 4.27
N MET A 89 -9.13 11.92 4.17
CA MET A 89 -9.80 12.16 2.89
C MET A 89 -9.45 13.52 2.27
N LYS A 90 -9.16 14.54 3.07
CA LYS A 90 -8.70 15.86 2.58
C LYS A 90 -7.25 15.87 2.12
N GLY A 91 -6.45 14.90 2.59
CA GLY A 91 -5.04 14.76 2.22
C GLY A 91 -4.81 13.86 1.00
N LEU A 92 -5.88 13.27 0.45
CA LEU A 92 -5.89 12.61 -0.86
C LEU A 92 -6.04 13.66 -1.97
#